data_AF-A0A8S0PBF9-F1
#
_entry.id   AF-A0A8S0PBF9-F1
#
_cell.length_a   1.000
_cell.length_b   1.000
_cell.length_c   1.000
_cell.angle_alpha   90.00
_cell.angle_beta   90.00
_cell.angle_gamma   90.00
#
_symmetry.space_group_name_H-M   'P 1'
#
loop_
_entity.id
_entity.type
_entity.pdbx_description
1 polymer ?
#
loop_
_entity_poly.entity_id
_entity_poly.type
_entity_poly.pdbx_seq_one_letter_code
_entity_poly.pdbx_strand_id
1 'polypeptide(L)'
;MNNLSNAAAISKTQNHHHCLDCCRPIPPVVLYILALLFLTGLGVSIFILVVVHNALFFIIILFLSVFVAGFLLWNSLNFTRNAAVLFLLRSFPDSDLSLASHGQLVKITGLVSCGSVSLESSYERVAQCVYTSTLLYEFGEPGLKPSDVKNSCFNWRLAYAERFSTDFYITDSKSGIRALVKAGPDCKVNALSIERKLVKTTQNGRVLSSHLRKWLRDRNLPAEARVLRLEEG
;
A
#
# COMPACT_ATOMS: atom_id res chain seq x y z
N MET A 1 36.18 -5.34 -7.27
CA MET A 1 35.51 -6.59 -7.69
C MET A 1 35.19 -7.39 -6.44
N ASN A 2 34.04 -8.06 -6.43
CA ASN A 2 33.50 -8.95 -5.38
C ASN A 2 32.72 -8.24 -4.26
N ASN A 3 31.42 -7.98 -4.51
CA ASN A 3 30.37 -7.89 -3.48
C ASN A 3 28.94 -8.08 -4.04
N LEU A 4 28.78 -8.60 -5.26
CA LEU A 4 27.46 -8.85 -5.89
C LEU A 4 26.84 -10.21 -5.50
N SER A 5 27.62 -11.11 -4.88
CA SER A 5 27.18 -12.45 -4.50
C SER A 5 26.30 -12.48 -3.25
N ASN A 6 26.41 -11.49 -2.35
CA ASN A 6 25.62 -11.46 -1.12
C ASN A 6 24.22 -10.88 -1.32
N ALA A 7 24.00 -10.06 -2.36
CA ALA A 7 22.66 -9.54 -2.71
C ALA A 7 21.74 -10.64 -3.24
N ALA A 8 22.29 -11.66 -3.92
CA ALA A 8 21.53 -12.78 -4.45
C ALA A 8 21.12 -13.82 -3.37
N ALA A 9 21.84 -13.88 -2.25
CA ALA A 9 21.52 -14.80 -1.16
C ALA A 9 20.39 -14.29 -0.26
N ILE A 10 20.27 -12.96 -0.07
CA ILE A 10 19.22 -12.35 0.75
C ILE A 10 17.84 -12.43 0.07
N SER A 11 17.78 -12.43 -1.26
CA SER A 11 16.51 -12.54 -1.99
C SER A 11 15.84 -13.91 -1.86
N LYS A 12 16.59 -14.97 -1.58
CA LYS A 12 16.05 -16.33 -1.49
C LYS A 12 15.33 -16.60 -0.16
N THR A 13 15.73 -15.96 0.92
CA THR A 13 15.18 -16.19 2.28
C THR A 13 13.96 -15.33 2.60
N GLN A 14 13.68 -14.26 1.83
CA GLN A 14 12.46 -13.45 1.96
C GLN A 14 11.22 -14.06 1.27
N ASN A 15 11.38 -15.10 0.45
CA ASN A 15 10.29 -15.67 -0.34
C ASN A 15 9.25 -16.47 0.47
N HIS A 16 9.49 -16.78 1.75
CA HIS A 16 8.57 -17.62 2.54
C HIS A 16 7.67 -16.88 3.52
N HIS A 17 7.80 -15.56 3.71
CA HIS A 17 6.93 -14.78 4.61
C HIS A 17 5.94 -13.84 3.91
N HIS A 18 5.93 -13.78 2.58
CA HIS A 18 4.98 -12.97 1.82
C HIS A 18 3.72 -13.75 1.42
N CYS A 19 3.01 -14.29 2.40
CA CYS A 19 1.68 -14.86 2.19
C CYS A 19 0.64 -14.36 3.20
N LEU A 20 0.81 -13.14 3.71
CA LEU A 20 -0.18 -12.47 4.56
C LEU A 20 -0.72 -11.13 4.01
N ASP A 21 -0.25 -10.68 2.84
CA ASP A 21 -0.69 -9.43 2.20
C ASP A 21 -1.51 -9.66 0.91
N CYS A 22 -2.00 -10.89 0.66
CA CYS A 22 -2.87 -11.18 -0.50
C CYS A 22 -4.31 -10.64 -0.37
N CYS A 23 -4.71 -10.14 0.80
CA CYS A 23 -6.01 -9.51 0.98
C CYS A 23 -5.97 -8.06 0.51
N ARG A 24 -5.95 -7.86 -0.82
CA ARG A 24 -6.27 -6.54 -1.36
C ARG A 24 -7.73 -6.21 -1.12
N PRO A 25 -8.04 -4.94 -0.83
CA PRO A 25 -9.41 -4.52 -0.56
C PRO A 25 -10.30 -4.78 -1.78
N ILE A 26 -11.50 -5.24 -1.50
CA ILE A 26 -12.55 -5.50 -2.50
C ILE A 26 -12.77 -4.21 -3.31
N PRO A 27 -12.94 -4.29 -4.64
CA PRO A 27 -13.15 -3.10 -5.47
C PRO A 27 -14.29 -2.26 -4.90
N PRO A 28 -14.13 -0.92 -4.77
CA PRO A 28 -15.13 -0.07 -4.13
C PRO A 28 -16.51 -0.17 -4.80
N VAL A 29 -16.53 -0.44 -6.11
CA VAL A 29 -17.76 -0.68 -6.90
C VAL A 29 -18.57 -1.86 -6.36
N VAL A 30 -17.92 -2.96 -5.98
CA VAL A 30 -18.59 -4.15 -5.43
C VAL A 30 -19.21 -3.85 -4.07
N LEU A 31 -18.53 -3.01 -3.25
CA LEU A 31 -19.07 -2.56 -1.96
C LEU A 31 -20.31 -1.67 -2.14
N TYR A 32 -20.30 -0.76 -3.11
CA TYR A 32 -21.48 0.07 -3.42
C TYR A 32 -22.67 -0.76 -3.91
N ILE A 33 -22.43 -1.75 -4.77
CA ILE A 33 -23.49 -2.67 -5.24
C ILE A 33 -24.05 -3.48 -4.07
N LEU A 34 -23.19 -4.00 -3.19
CA LEU A 34 -23.62 -4.76 -2.01
C LEU A 34 -24.43 -3.90 -1.04
N ALA A 35 -24.01 -2.65 -0.80
CA ALA A 35 -24.74 -1.71 0.05
C ALA A 35 -26.12 -1.35 -0.53
N LEU A 36 -26.23 -1.16 -1.85
CA LEU A 36 -27.50 -0.89 -2.52
C LEU A 36 -28.45 -2.09 -2.43
N LEU A 37 -27.97 -3.29 -2.75
CA LEU A 37 -28.74 -4.53 -2.61
C LEU A 37 -29.24 -4.70 -1.18
N PHE A 38 -28.37 -4.42 -0.20
CA PHE A 38 -28.70 -4.49 1.21
C PHE A 38 -29.82 -3.51 1.62
N LEU A 39 -29.72 -2.23 1.21
CA LEU A 39 -30.76 -1.21 1.47
C LEU A 39 -32.10 -1.59 0.85
N THR A 40 -32.10 -2.10 -0.39
CA THR A 40 -33.33 -2.56 -1.05
C THR A 40 -33.93 -3.77 -0.34
N GLY A 41 -33.10 -4.72 0.10
CA GLY A 41 -33.54 -5.88 0.88
C GLY A 41 -34.18 -5.48 2.20
N LEU A 42 -33.57 -4.55 2.95
CA LEU A 42 -34.16 -4.00 4.18
C LEU A 42 -35.53 -3.35 3.92
N GLY A 43 -35.64 -2.54 2.87
CA GLY A 43 -36.90 -1.85 2.53
C GLY A 43 -38.04 -2.83 2.24
N VAL A 44 -37.79 -3.84 1.42
CA VAL A 44 -38.77 -4.90 1.12
C VAL A 44 -39.16 -5.69 2.37
N SER A 45 -38.20 -5.93 3.26
CA SER A 45 -38.43 -6.68 4.51
C SER A 45 -39.29 -5.93 5.51
N ILE A 46 -39.06 -4.62 5.66
CA ILE A 46 -39.89 -3.75 6.50
C ILE A 46 -41.31 -3.70 5.93
N PHE A 47 -41.45 -3.60 4.60
CA PHE A 47 -42.76 -3.64 3.96
C PHE A 47 -43.52 -4.95 4.23
N ILE A 48 -42.86 -6.09 4.09
CA ILE A 48 -43.45 -7.41 4.39
C ILE A 48 -43.80 -7.51 5.88
N LEU A 49 -42.99 -6.97 6.79
CA LEU A 49 -43.29 -6.95 8.23
C LEU A 49 -44.57 -6.15 8.53
N VAL A 50 -44.74 -4.98 7.92
CA VAL A 50 -45.91 -4.12 8.11
C VAL A 50 -47.17 -4.75 7.54
N VAL A 51 -47.07 -5.41 6.38
CA VAL A 51 -48.23 -5.96 5.65
C VAL A 51 -48.62 -7.36 6.13
N VAL A 52 -47.65 -8.24 6.36
CA VAL A 52 -47.88 -9.67 6.65
C VAL A 52 -47.79 -9.95 8.16
N HIS A 53 -47.31 -8.99 8.97
CA HIS A 53 -47.08 -9.16 10.40
C HIS A 53 -46.21 -10.38 10.78
N ASN A 54 -45.37 -10.84 9.85
CA ASN A 54 -44.51 -11.99 10.06
C ASN A 54 -43.10 -11.55 10.47
N ALA A 55 -42.84 -11.61 11.78
CA ALA A 55 -41.57 -11.19 12.37
C ALA A 55 -40.36 -12.06 12.00
N LEU A 56 -40.60 -13.30 11.55
CA LEU A 56 -39.54 -14.28 11.31
C LEU A 56 -38.62 -13.86 10.15
N PHE A 57 -39.20 -13.33 9.06
CA PHE A 57 -38.43 -12.80 7.92
C PHE A 57 -37.59 -11.57 8.30
N PHE A 58 -38.16 -10.69 9.12
CA PHE A 58 -37.45 -9.49 9.58
C PHE A 58 -36.24 -9.86 10.43
N ILE A 59 -36.36 -10.84 11.34
CA ILE A 59 -35.25 -11.29 12.19
C ILE A 59 -34.11 -11.86 11.34
N ILE A 60 -34.39 -12.74 10.37
CA ILE A 60 -33.37 -13.34 9.50
C ILE A 60 -32.59 -12.27 8.74
N ILE A 61 -33.30 -11.26 8.21
CA ILE A 61 -32.69 -10.20 7.41
C ILE A 61 -31.92 -9.20 8.29
N LEU A 62 -32.36 -8.98 9.52
CA LEU A 62 -31.61 -8.21 10.53
C LEU A 62 -30.30 -8.92 10.92
N PHE A 63 -30.30 -10.25 11.03
CA PHE A 63 -29.04 -10.99 11.23
C PHE A 63 -28.12 -10.86 10.01
N LEU A 64 -28.62 -11.08 8.80
CA LEU A 64 -27.83 -10.94 7.57
C LEU A 64 -27.27 -9.51 7.41
N SER A 65 -28.05 -8.51 7.80
CA SER A 65 -27.66 -7.10 7.88
C SER A 65 -26.42 -6.89 8.73
N VAL A 66 -26.41 -7.43 9.95
CA VAL A 66 -25.28 -7.28 10.88
C VAL A 66 -24.00 -7.90 10.29
N PHE A 67 -24.11 -9.06 9.62
CA PHE A 67 -22.97 -9.67 8.95
C PHE A 67 -22.44 -8.84 7.77
N VAL A 68 -23.32 -8.35 6.91
CA VAL A 68 -22.94 -7.51 5.76
C VAL A 68 -22.34 -6.18 6.23
N ALA A 69 -22.96 -5.52 7.22
CA ALA A 69 -22.45 -4.30 7.82
C ALA A 69 -21.08 -4.51 8.47
N GLY A 70 -20.89 -5.61 9.22
CA GLY A 70 -19.60 -5.98 9.80
C GLY A 70 -18.52 -6.20 8.72
N PHE A 71 -18.87 -6.86 7.61
CA PHE A 71 -17.96 -7.07 6.49
C PHE A 71 -17.60 -5.78 5.74
N LEU A 72 -18.58 -4.90 5.51
CA LEU A 72 -18.36 -3.59 4.91
C LEU A 72 -17.51 -2.69 5.81
N LEU A 73 -17.77 -2.71 7.12
CA LEU A 73 -17.01 -1.98 8.13
C LEU A 73 -15.57 -2.50 8.20
N TRP A 74 -15.38 -3.82 8.25
CA TRP A 74 -14.07 -4.46 8.23
C TRP A 74 -13.29 -4.13 6.96
N ASN A 75 -13.93 -4.14 5.79
CA ASN A 75 -13.31 -3.75 4.53
C ASN A 75 -12.98 -2.26 4.47
N SER A 76 -13.85 -1.38 4.98
CA SER A 76 -13.59 0.06 5.06
C SER A 76 -12.42 0.37 6.00
N LEU A 77 -12.37 -0.30 7.16
CA LEU A 77 -11.27 -0.20 8.12
C LEU A 77 -9.95 -0.80 7.59
N ASN A 78 -10.00 -1.87 6.79
CA ASN A 78 -8.81 -2.44 6.16
C ASN A 78 -8.34 -1.66 4.92
N PHE A 79 -9.25 -1.08 4.13
CA PHE A 79 -8.87 -0.14 3.06
C PHE A 79 -8.15 1.08 3.64
N THR A 80 -8.57 1.47 4.84
CA THR A 80 -7.88 2.49 5.60
C THR A 80 -6.67 1.98 6.36
N ARG A 81 -6.18 0.71 6.27
CA ARG A 81 -5.08 0.23 7.16
C ARG A 81 -3.87 1.17 7.21
N ASN A 82 -3.41 1.70 6.07
CA ASN A 82 -2.36 2.72 6.04
C ASN A 82 -2.84 4.07 6.64
N ALA A 83 -4.06 4.51 6.32
CA ALA A 83 -4.66 5.73 6.86
C ALA A 83 -5.01 5.65 8.36
N ALA A 84 -5.38 4.48 8.87
CA ALA A 84 -5.75 4.16 10.23
C ALA A 84 -4.51 4.01 11.09
N VAL A 85 -3.45 3.36 10.58
CA VAL A 85 -2.12 3.40 11.20
C VAL A 85 -1.60 4.84 11.23
N LEU A 86 -1.70 5.60 10.14
CA LEU A 86 -1.34 7.02 10.13
C LEU A 86 -2.19 7.85 11.10
N PHE A 87 -3.49 7.60 11.19
CA PHE A 87 -4.39 8.28 12.12
C PHE A 87 -4.03 7.97 13.58
N LEU A 88 -3.79 6.70 13.88
CA LEU A 88 -3.33 6.25 15.19
C LEU A 88 -1.99 6.91 15.55
N LEU A 89 -1.01 6.88 14.65
CA LEU A 89 0.29 7.55 14.83
C LEU A 89 0.13 9.07 15.03
N ARG A 90 -0.81 9.70 14.31
CA ARG A 90 -1.11 11.13 14.48
C ARG A 90 -1.76 11.43 15.83
N SER A 91 -2.56 10.52 16.38
CA SER A 91 -3.26 10.71 17.66
C SER A 91 -2.33 10.78 18.87
N PHE A 92 -1.14 10.17 18.80
CA PHE A 92 -0.17 10.25 19.89
C PHE A 92 0.39 11.67 20.05
N PRO A 93 0.59 12.15 21.29
CA PRO A 93 1.18 13.47 21.53
C PRO A 93 2.64 13.49 21.08
N ASP A 94 3.07 14.62 20.49
CA ASP A 94 4.48 14.84 20.17
C ASP A 94 5.29 14.94 21.45
N SER A 95 6.38 14.18 21.50
CA SER A 95 7.31 14.12 22.64
C SER A 95 8.38 15.21 22.50
N ASP A 96 8.85 15.72 23.63
CA ASP A 96 9.99 16.62 23.68
C ASP A 96 11.28 15.80 23.71
N LEU A 97 12.18 16.06 22.76
CA LEU A 97 13.44 15.31 22.64
C LEU A 97 14.37 15.51 23.84
N SER A 98 14.27 16.63 24.55
CA SER A 98 15.10 16.93 25.73
C SER A 98 14.73 16.06 26.94
N LEU A 99 13.49 15.59 27.00
CA LEU A 99 12.95 14.75 28.08
C LEU A 99 13.00 13.25 27.75
N ALA A 100 13.35 12.90 26.51
CA ALA A 100 13.35 11.53 26.05
C ALA A 100 14.50 10.73 26.68
N SER A 101 14.16 9.62 27.34
CA SER A 101 15.13 8.71 27.95
C SER A 101 15.58 7.61 26.97
N HIS A 102 16.78 7.05 27.20
CA HIS A 102 17.30 5.98 26.36
C HIS A 102 16.38 4.73 26.41
N GLY A 103 16.07 4.17 25.24
CA GLY A 103 15.21 2.98 25.11
C GLY A 103 13.70 3.28 25.09
N GLN A 104 13.30 4.54 25.25
CA GLN A 104 11.91 4.95 25.17
C GLN A 104 11.46 5.13 23.72
N LEU A 105 10.27 4.60 23.38
CA LEU A 105 9.61 4.91 22.12
C LEU A 105 8.96 6.29 22.22
N VAL A 106 9.39 7.22 21.36
CA VAL A 106 8.89 8.59 21.32
C VAL A 106 8.40 8.95 19.91
N LYS A 107 7.37 9.80 19.85
CA LYS A 107 6.92 10.40 18.59
C LYS A 107 7.54 11.79 18.47
N ILE A 108 8.26 12.03 17.39
CA ILE A 108 8.93 13.31 17.14
C ILE A 108 8.34 13.90 15.86
N THR A 109 7.94 15.17 15.93
CA THR A 109 7.47 15.94 14.78
C THR A 109 8.40 17.12 14.59
N GLY A 110 8.89 17.31 13.36
CA GLY A 110 9.99 18.24 13.14
C GLY A 110 10.33 18.46 11.67
N LEU A 111 11.19 19.45 11.42
CA LEU A 111 11.76 19.68 10.10
C LEU A 111 12.80 18.58 9.81
N VAL A 112 12.66 17.94 8.65
CA VAL A 112 13.62 16.94 8.20
C VAL A 112 14.61 17.57 7.22
N SER A 113 15.89 17.31 7.43
CA SER A 113 16.98 17.75 6.56
C SER A 113 17.80 16.57 6.09
N CYS A 114 18.25 16.64 4.83
CA CYS A 114 19.20 15.70 4.23
C CYS A 114 20.41 15.45 5.17
N GLY A 115 20.84 14.20 5.25
CA GLY A 115 22.14 13.84 5.80
C GLY A 115 23.27 14.15 4.81
N SER A 116 24.30 13.30 4.81
CA SER A 116 25.45 13.43 3.91
C SER A 116 25.18 13.00 2.46
N VAL A 117 24.09 12.25 2.21
CA VAL A 117 23.73 11.70 0.91
C VAL A 117 22.28 12.04 0.58
N SER A 118 22.04 12.64 -0.58
CA SER A 118 20.71 12.80 -1.17
C SER A 118 20.35 11.57 -2.00
N LEU A 119 19.13 11.08 -1.84
CA LEU A 119 18.55 10.04 -2.68
C LEU A 119 17.99 10.65 -3.96
N GLU A 120 17.90 9.83 -5.00
CA GLU A 120 17.32 10.20 -6.28
C GLU A 120 16.28 9.14 -6.65
N SER A 121 15.09 9.57 -7.06
CA SER A 121 14.05 8.63 -7.49
C SER A 121 14.50 7.87 -8.74
N SER A 122 14.08 6.62 -8.84
CA SER A 122 14.59 5.69 -9.85
C SER A 122 14.21 6.08 -11.28
N TYR A 123 13.00 6.59 -11.48
CA TYR A 123 12.42 6.90 -12.78
C TYR A 123 12.43 8.39 -13.09
N GLU A 124 11.78 9.25 -12.30
CA GLU A 124 11.77 10.70 -12.57
C GLU A 124 13.07 11.41 -12.20
N ARG A 125 13.97 10.75 -11.47
CA ARG A 125 15.23 11.33 -11.01
C ARG A 125 15.04 12.55 -10.11
N VAL A 126 14.00 12.52 -9.28
CA VAL A 126 13.68 13.59 -8.33
C VAL A 126 14.56 13.41 -7.09
N ALA A 127 15.29 14.45 -6.72
CA ALA A 127 16.09 14.43 -5.50
C ALA A 127 15.19 14.40 -4.25
N GLN A 128 15.40 13.40 -3.39
CA GLN A 128 14.71 13.22 -2.12
C GLN A 128 15.73 13.00 -0.99
N CYS A 129 15.44 13.51 0.22
CA CYS A 129 16.44 13.54 1.30
C CYS A 129 16.45 12.31 2.23
N VAL A 130 15.35 11.57 2.30
CA VAL A 130 15.08 10.66 3.43
C VAL A 130 14.76 9.25 2.96
N TYR A 131 13.85 9.19 2.01
CA TYR A 131 13.27 7.96 1.53
C TYR A 131 12.89 8.17 0.07
N THR A 132 13.12 7.14 -0.73
CA THR A 132 12.61 7.06 -2.08
C THR A 132 12.09 5.65 -2.35
N SER A 133 11.02 5.56 -3.11
CA SER A 133 10.38 4.32 -3.49
C SER A 133 9.98 4.32 -4.95
N THR A 134 10.15 3.18 -5.60
CA THR A 134 9.70 2.95 -6.96
C THR A 134 9.05 1.57 -7.04
N LEU A 135 7.76 1.55 -7.36
CA LEU A 135 6.95 0.35 -7.43
C LEU A 135 6.41 0.18 -8.85
N LEU A 136 6.66 -0.99 -9.44
CA LEU A 136 6.08 -1.36 -10.72
C LEU A 136 5.04 -2.45 -10.50
N TYR A 137 3.82 -2.16 -10.93
CA TYR A 137 2.75 -3.13 -11.02
C TYR A 137 2.51 -3.50 -12.48
N GLU A 138 2.35 -4.78 -12.74
CA GLU A 138 1.91 -5.30 -14.02
C GLU A 138 0.49 -5.84 -13.89
N PHE A 139 -0.33 -5.65 -14.91
CA PHE A 139 -1.65 -6.25 -14.92
C PHE A 139 -1.54 -7.67 -15.46
N GLY A 140 -1.99 -8.65 -14.67
CA GLY A 140 -2.12 -10.03 -15.10
C GLY A 140 -3.13 -10.12 -16.24
N GLU A 141 -2.64 -10.45 -17.43
CA GLU A 141 -3.48 -10.78 -18.56
C GLU A 141 -4.24 -12.08 -18.22
N PRO A 142 -5.57 -12.15 -18.44
CA PRO A 142 -6.32 -13.38 -18.22
C PRO A 142 -5.86 -14.43 -19.25
N GLY A 143 -4.88 -15.23 -18.85
CA GLY A 143 -4.35 -16.30 -19.69
C GLY A 143 -5.38 -17.41 -19.89
N LEU A 144 -5.69 -17.69 -21.16
CA LEU A 144 -6.31 -18.94 -21.60
C LEU A 144 -5.32 -20.10 -21.42
N LYS A 145 -5.05 -20.52 -20.18
CA LYS A 145 -4.50 -21.84 -19.87
C LYS A 145 -5.30 -22.45 -18.72
N PRO A 146 -6.09 -23.50 -18.98
CA PRO A 146 -6.90 -24.13 -17.95
C PRO A 146 -6.04 -25.17 -17.23
N SER A 147 -5.30 -24.73 -16.22
CA SER A 147 -4.78 -25.65 -15.21
C SER A 147 -4.39 -24.86 -13.97
N ASP A 148 -5.22 -25.07 -12.96
CA ASP A 148 -5.08 -24.74 -11.55
C ASP A 148 -5.62 -23.41 -11.01
N VAL A 149 -6.87 -23.55 -10.55
CA VAL A 149 -7.43 -23.01 -9.30
C VAL A 149 -7.79 -21.51 -9.26
N LYS A 150 -9.07 -21.29 -9.59
CA LYS A 150 -10.06 -20.48 -8.86
C LYS A 150 -9.72 -18.99 -8.61
N ASN A 151 -10.45 -18.15 -9.37
CA ASN A 151 -10.69 -16.70 -9.21
C ASN A 151 -9.75 -15.76 -9.99
N SER A 152 -9.93 -15.74 -11.32
CA SER A 152 -9.47 -14.65 -12.18
C SER A 152 -10.36 -13.42 -12.01
N CYS A 153 -9.88 -12.40 -11.32
CA CYS A 153 -10.39 -11.03 -11.41
C CYS A 153 -9.24 -10.03 -11.32
N PHE A 154 -8.90 -9.37 -12.43
CA PHE A 154 -8.17 -8.08 -12.50
C PHE A 154 -6.96 -7.92 -11.55
N ASN A 155 -5.96 -8.80 -11.66
CA ASN A 155 -4.85 -8.82 -10.72
C ASN A 155 -3.68 -7.95 -11.19
N TRP A 156 -3.55 -6.74 -10.63
CA TRP A 156 -2.28 -6.03 -10.63
C TRP A 156 -1.26 -6.81 -9.79
N ARG A 157 -0.22 -7.40 -10.37
CA ARG A 157 0.88 -8.04 -9.65
C ARG A 157 1.99 -7.02 -9.41
N LEU A 158 2.59 -7.01 -8.22
CA LEU A 158 3.82 -6.23 -7.98
C LEU A 158 4.96 -6.96 -8.70
N ALA A 159 5.49 -6.36 -9.77
CA ALA A 159 6.55 -6.92 -10.58
C ALA A 159 7.93 -6.49 -10.09
N TYR A 160 8.01 -5.29 -9.51
CA TYR A 160 9.27 -4.71 -9.04
C TYR A 160 9.02 -3.73 -7.90
N ALA A 161 9.93 -3.71 -6.93
CA ALA A 161 9.92 -2.76 -5.83
C ALA A 161 11.36 -2.38 -5.46
N GLU A 162 11.66 -1.10 -5.53
CA GLU A 162 12.87 -0.47 -4.98
C GLU A 162 12.45 0.46 -3.87
N ARG A 163 13.11 0.36 -2.70
CA ARG A 163 12.93 1.28 -1.58
C ARG A 163 14.30 1.54 -0.98
N PHE A 164 14.64 2.82 -0.85
CA PHE A 164 15.90 3.25 -0.26
C PHE A 164 15.61 4.27 0.83
N SER A 165 16.36 4.18 1.93
CA SER A 165 16.35 5.14 3.02
C SER A 165 17.77 5.53 3.37
N THR A 166 17.95 6.78 3.77
CA THR A 166 19.23 7.35 4.16
C THR A 166 19.15 7.96 5.54
N ASP A 167 20.29 8.04 6.20
CA ASP A 167 20.39 8.79 7.45
C ASP A 167 20.01 10.25 7.22
N PHE A 168 19.19 10.79 8.12
CA PHE A 168 18.68 12.15 8.02
C PHE A 168 18.72 12.83 9.37
N TYR A 169 18.67 14.16 9.35
CA TYR A 169 18.51 14.94 10.57
C TYR A 169 17.06 15.33 10.75
N ILE A 170 16.56 15.20 11.97
CA ILE A 170 15.27 15.76 12.39
C ILE A 170 15.51 16.83 13.43
N THR A 171 14.91 18.00 13.22
CA THR A 171 14.89 19.08 14.21
C THR A 171 13.52 19.08 14.87
N ASP A 172 13.47 18.72 16.16
CA ASP A 172 12.24 18.71 16.93
C ASP A 172 11.61 20.10 16.97
N SER A 173 10.32 20.18 16.63
CA SER A 173 9.55 21.42 16.62
C SER A 173 9.31 22.00 18.02
N LYS A 174 9.30 21.16 19.07
CA LYS A 174 9.07 21.62 20.45
C LYS A 174 10.35 22.11 21.12
N SER A 175 11.41 21.29 21.11
CA SER A 175 12.67 21.61 21.79
C SER A 175 13.70 22.34 20.93
N GLY A 176 13.57 22.29 19.60
CA GLY A 176 14.59 22.78 18.68
C GLY A 176 15.84 21.90 18.59
N ILE A 177 15.88 20.78 19.32
CA ILE A 177 17.03 19.87 19.30
C ILE A 177 17.08 19.15 17.96
N ARG A 178 18.26 19.15 17.35
CA ARG A 178 18.56 18.41 16.13
C ARG A 178 19.16 17.06 16.48
N ALA A 179 18.54 15.98 16.02
CA ALA A 179 19.03 14.62 16.16
C ALA A 179 19.30 13.97 14.80
N LEU A 180 20.33 13.11 14.76
CA LEU A 180 20.61 12.25 13.63
C LEU A 180 19.80 10.97 13.77
N VAL A 181 18.96 10.67 12.77
CA VAL A 181 18.22 9.42 12.67
C VAL A 181 18.99 8.48 11.76
N LYS A 182 19.40 7.34 12.30
CA LYS A 182 20.00 6.25 11.54
C LYS A 182 18.89 5.47 10.84
N ALA A 183 18.85 5.57 9.52
CA ALA A 183 17.82 4.98 8.67
C ALA A 183 18.40 4.31 7.42
N GLY A 184 19.73 4.21 7.32
CA GLY A 184 20.45 3.58 6.21
C GLY A 184 20.31 2.05 6.07
N PRO A 185 21.16 1.43 5.23
CA PRO A 185 21.00 0.05 4.70
C PRO A 185 20.87 -1.09 5.72
N ASP A 186 21.27 -0.88 6.97
CA ASP A 186 21.26 -1.91 8.03
C ASP A 186 20.22 -1.63 9.13
N CYS A 187 19.38 -0.60 8.96
CA CYS A 187 18.38 -0.19 9.93
C CYS A 187 16.98 -0.72 9.55
N LYS A 188 16.23 -1.23 10.53
CA LYS A 188 14.82 -1.60 10.34
C LYS A 188 13.98 -0.33 10.33
N VAL A 189 13.69 0.19 9.15
CA VAL A 189 12.85 1.37 8.94
C VAL A 189 11.55 0.95 8.25
N ASN A 190 10.42 1.32 8.85
CA ASN A 190 9.11 1.18 8.22
C ASN A 190 8.65 2.57 7.76
N ALA A 191 8.93 2.89 6.50
CA ALA A 191 8.47 4.14 5.91
C ALA A 191 6.97 4.05 5.58
N LEU A 192 6.20 5.00 6.11
CA LEU A 192 4.79 5.20 5.78
C LEU A 192 4.66 6.39 4.83
N SER A 193 5.13 6.20 3.60
CA SER A 193 5.00 7.17 2.51
C SER A 193 3.77 6.87 1.66
N ILE A 194 3.09 7.90 1.17
CA ILE A 194 2.05 7.74 0.15
C ILE A 194 2.73 7.85 -1.20
N GLU A 195 2.85 6.73 -1.93
CA GLU A 195 3.43 6.75 -3.27
C GLU A 195 2.50 7.47 -4.26
N ARG A 196 3.08 8.31 -5.13
CA ARG A 196 2.37 8.98 -6.21
C ARG A 196 2.38 8.11 -7.45
N LYS A 197 1.21 7.99 -8.07
CA LYS A 197 1.08 7.28 -9.33
C LYS A 197 1.56 8.15 -10.48
N LEU A 198 2.66 7.76 -11.12
CA LEU A 198 3.28 8.52 -12.20
C LEU A 198 2.82 8.06 -13.58
N VAL A 199 2.87 6.75 -13.84
CA VAL A 199 2.57 6.21 -15.17
C VAL A 199 1.49 5.15 -15.08
N LYS A 200 0.52 5.21 -15.99
CA LYS A 200 -0.46 4.16 -16.25
C LYS A 200 -0.50 3.88 -17.74
N THR A 201 -0.05 2.72 -18.16
CA THR A 201 -0.29 2.29 -19.54
C THR A 201 -1.67 1.64 -19.63
N THR A 202 -2.32 1.79 -20.79
CA THR A 202 -3.65 1.22 -21.07
C THR A 202 -3.51 0.09 -22.09
N GLN A 203 -4.50 -0.81 -22.16
CA GLN A 203 -4.50 -1.94 -23.10
C GLN A 203 -4.41 -1.50 -24.58
N ASN A 204 -4.90 -0.29 -24.89
CA ASN A 204 -4.85 0.28 -26.24
C ASN A 204 -3.50 0.95 -26.56
N GLY A 205 -2.67 1.20 -25.53
CA GLY A 205 -1.33 1.75 -25.66
C GLY A 205 -0.31 0.68 -26.00
N ARG A 206 -0.28 0.23 -27.26
CA ARG A 206 0.66 -0.79 -27.76
C ARG A 206 2.13 -0.33 -27.75
N VAL A 207 2.42 0.91 -27.35
CA VAL A 207 3.76 1.48 -27.39
C VAL A 207 4.11 2.06 -26.01
N LEU A 208 5.12 1.46 -25.40
CA LEU A 208 5.75 1.96 -24.18
C LEU A 208 6.59 3.20 -24.52
N SER A 209 6.64 4.20 -23.63
CA SER A 209 7.54 5.34 -23.81
C SER A 209 9.00 4.86 -23.91
N SER A 210 9.80 5.53 -24.73
CA SER A 210 11.23 5.19 -24.91
C SER A 210 11.99 5.23 -23.57
N HIS A 211 11.64 6.19 -22.70
CA HIS A 211 12.19 6.33 -21.36
C HIS A 211 11.86 5.12 -20.47
N LEU A 212 10.59 4.72 -20.39
CA LEU A 212 10.16 3.57 -19.59
C LEU A 212 10.72 2.25 -20.15
N ARG A 213 10.82 2.11 -21.47
CA ARG A 213 11.46 0.95 -22.09
C ARG A 213 12.94 0.85 -21.72
N LYS A 214 13.67 1.97 -21.71
CA LYS A 214 15.08 2.01 -21.29
C LYS A 214 15.19 1.64 -19.81
N TRP A 215 14.40 2.27 -18.95
CA TRP A 215 14.39 2.00 -17.50
C TRP A 215 14.09 0.52 -17.16
N LEU A 216 13.16 -0.13 -17.88
CA LEU A 216 12.89 -1.56 -17.72
C LEU A 216 14.10 -2.42 -18.12
N ARG A 217 14.72 -2.12 -19.27
CA ARG A 217 15.89 -2.88 -19.76
C ARG A 217 17.08 -2.78 -18.82
N ASP A 218 17.34 -1.59 -18.29
CA ASP A 218 18.44 -1.34 -17.34
C ASP A 218 18.29 -2.20 -16.06
N ARG A 219 17.06 -2.66 -15.75
CA ARG A 219 16.70 -3.49 -14.60
C ARG A 219 16.42 -4.95 -14.93
N ASN A 220 16.73 -5.39 -16.14
CA ASN A 220 16.42 -6.73 -16.64
C ASN A 220 14.92 -7.08 -16.58
N LEU A 221 14.05 -6.07 -16.64
CA LEU A 221 12.61 -6.24 -16.69
C LEU A 221 12.15 -6.32 -18.16
N PRO A 222 11.08 -7.08 -18.45
CA PRO A 222 10.65 -7.29 -19.81
C PRO A 222 10.05 -6.02 -20.41
N ALA A 223 10.56 -5.62 -21.58
CA ALA A 223 10.34 -4.30 -22.18
C ALA A 223 9.26 -4.30 -23.29
N GLU A 224 8.47 -5.37 -23.33
CA GLU A 224 7.34 -5.59 -24.23
C GLU A 224 6.13 -4.73 -23.81
N ALA A 225 5.28 -4.40 -24.78
CA ALA A 225 4.08 -3.62 -24.51
C ALA A 225 3.09 -4.41 -23.65
N ARG A 226 2.84 -3.92 -22.44
CA ARG A 226 1.88 -4.50 -21.50
C ARG A 226 1.26 -3.40 -20.63
N VAL A 227 0.19 -3.75 -19.92
CA VAL A 227 -0.44 -2.85 -18.96
C VAL A 227 0.40 -2.80 -17.68
N LEU A 228 0.97 -1.63 -17.42
CA LEU A 228 1.91 -1.31 -16.37
C LEU A 228 1.39 -0.10 -15.60
N ARG A 229 1.72 -0.06 -14.32
CA ARG A 229 1.50 1.06 -13.42
C ARG A 229 2.78 1.27 -12.64
N LEU A 230 3.40 2.43 -12.83
CA LEU A 230 4.58 2.83 -12.10
C LEU A 230 4.17 3.88 -11.07
N GLU A 231 4.52 3.63 -9.82
CA GLU A 231 4.30 4.53 -8.70
C GLU A 231 5.66 4.89 -8.09
N GLU A 232 5.88 6.16 -7.78
CA GLU A 232 7.06 6.64 -7.08
C GLU A 232 6.66 7.53 -5.90
N GLY A 233 7.41 7.44 -4.80
CA GLY A 233 7.13 8.15 -3.55
C GLY A 233 8.40 8.56 -2.85
#